data_AF-A0A177EF83-F1
#
_entry.id   AF-A0A177EF83-F1
#
_cell.length_a   1.000
_cell.length_b   1.000
_cell.length_c   1.000
_cell.angle_alpha   90.00
_cell.angle_beta   90.00
_cell.angle_gamma   90.00
#
_symmetry.space_group_name_H-M   'P 1'
#
loop_
_entity.id
_entity.type
_entity.pdbx_description
1 polymer ?
#
loop_
_entity_poly.entity_id
_entity_poly.type
_entity_poly.pdbx_seq_one_letter_code
_entity_poly.pdbx_strand_id
1 'polypeptide(L)'
;MLILANITKAAISALKEYITFMGAMTTTEAMNILNISVEQELSHSIIKQNAEILTKKNKKALPASLYILKKIKSAETVLLREIE
;
A
#
# COMPACT_ATOMS: atom_id res chain seq x y z
N MET A 1 21.59 19.76 14.90
CA MET A 1 21.53 18.30 14.61
C MET A 1 21.02 18.04 13.19
N LEU A 2 21.75 18.45 12.14
CA LEU A 2 21.37 18.19 10.74
C LEU A 2 21.93 16.86 10.21
N ILE A 3 23.10 16.44 10.70
CA ILE A 3 23.79 15.24 10.25
C ILE A 3 23.02 13.97 10.66
N LEU A 4 22.51 13.91 11.89
CA LEU A 4 21.78 12.76 12.40
C LEU A 4 20.45 12.52 11.65
N ALA A 5 19.75 13.60 11.26
CA ALA A 5 18.49 13.55 10.52
C ALA A 5 18.66 13.10 9.06
N ASN A 6 19.80 13.41 8.45
CA ASN A 6 20.11 12.97 7.08
C ASN A 6 20.52 11.49 7.04
N ILE A 7 21.26 11.01 8.05
CA ILE A 7 21.64 9.60 8.18
C ILE A 7 20.40 8.71 8.36
N THR A 8 19.43 9.13 9.19
CA THR A 8 18.18 8.38 9.39
C THR A 8 17.32 8.32 8.13
N LYS A 9 17.21 9.42 7.38
CA LYS A 9 16.47 9.42 6.09
C LYS A 9 17.10 8.47 5.06
N ALA A 10 18.42 8.49 4.92
CA ALA A 10 19.13 7.61 3.99
C ALA A 10 18.96 6.13 4.36
N ALA A 11 19.04 5.80 5.65
CA ALA A 11 18.83 4.43 6.13
C ALA A 11 17.39 3.94 5.89
N ILE A 12 16.39 4.80 6.08
CA ILE A 12 14.98 4.47 5.79
C ILE A 12 14.77 4.24 4.29
N SER A 13 15.38 5.07 3.43
CA SER A 13 15.28 4.89 1.97
C SER A 13 15.90 3.57 1.52
N ALA A 14 17.10 3.25 1.99
CA ALA A 14 17.77 1.98 1.68
C ALA A 14 16.98 0.77 2.19
N LEU A 15 16.33 0.90 3.36
CA LEU A 15 15.44 -0.15 3.89
C LEU A 15 14.19 -0.32 3.02
N LYS A 16 13.55 0.77 2.57
CA LYS A 16 12.40 0.73 1.64
C LYS A 16 12.79 0.08 0.31
N GLU A 17 13.96 0.39 -0.23
CA GLU A 17 14.50 -0.21 -1.45
C GLU A 17 14.79 -1.71 -1.29
N TYR A 18 15.42 -2.11 -0.17
CA TYR A 18 15.68 -3.51 0.13
C TYR A 18 14.39 -4.32 0.31
N ILE A 19 13.39 -3.77 1.02
CA ILE A 19 12.08 -4.39 1.20
C ILE A 19 11.38 -4.59 -0.16
N THR A 20 11.47 -3.59 -1.05
CA THR A 20 10.96 -3.68 -2.42
C THR A 20 11.68 -4.75 -3.24
N PHE A 21 13.01 -4.85 -3.12
CA PHE A 21 13.82 -5.89 -3.77
C PHE A 21 13.43 -7.31 -3.30
N MET A 22 13.02 -7.46 -2.04
CA MET A 22 12.53 -8.72 -1.47
C MET A 22 11.09 -9.09 -1.91
N GLY A 23 10.51 -8.34 -2.85
CA GLY A 23 9.17 -8.61 -3.40
C GLY A 23 8.03 -8.12 -2.50
N ALA A 24 8.31 -7.25 -1.54
CA ALA A 24 7.26 -6.58 -0.79
C ALA A 24 6.59 -5.49 -1.63
N MET A 25 5.29 -5.32 -1.41
CA MET A 25 4.46 -4.35 -2.12
C MET A 25 4.86 -2.91 -1.77
N THR A 26 5.05 -2.08 -2.79
CA THR A 26 5.35 -0.64 -2.62
C THR A 26 4.08 0.15 -2.33
N THR A 27 4.22 1.36 -1.77
CA THR A 27 3.08 2.29 -1.59
C THR A 27 2.43 2.64 -2.93
N THR A 28 3.20 2.89 -3.99
CA THR A 28 2.67 3.14 -5.34
C THR A 28 1.90 1.94 -5.88
N GLU A 29 2.41 0.71 -5.72
CA GLU A 29 1.67 -0.51 -6.10
C GLU A 29 0.36 -0.62 -5.30
N ALA A 30 0.41 -0.37 -3.99
CA ALA A 30 -0.77 -0.43 -3.14
C ALA A 30 -1.83 0.61 -3.53
N MET A 31 -1.42 1.85 -3.84
CA MET A 31 -2.33 2.90 -4.36
C MET A 31 -2.97 2.48 -5.69
N ASN A 32 -2.17 1.92 -6.60
CA ASN A 32 -2.68 1.39 -7.88
C ASN A 32 -3.69 0.26 -7.67
N ILE A 33 -3.41 -0.68 -6.76
CA ILE A 33 -4.32 -1.79 -6.45
C ILE A 33 -5.65 -1.27 -5.88
N LEU A 34 -5.62 -0.23 -5.04
CA LEU A 34 -6.82 0.38 -4.45
C LEU A 34 -7.46 1.47 -5.32
N ASN A 35 -6.98 1.70 -6.54
CA ASN A 35 -7.42 2.79 -7.41
C ASN A 35 -7.40 4.17 -6.72
N ILE A 36 -6.37 4.44 -5.92
CA ILE A 36 -6.13 5.75 -5.31
C ILE A 36 -5.11 6.49 -6.17
N SER A 37 -5.40 7.73 -6.56
CA SER A 37 -4.44 8.55 -7.30
C SER A 37 -3.23 8.87 -6.44
N VAL A 38 -2.01 8.84 -7.00
CA VAL A 38 -0.77 9.23 -6.31
C VAL A 38 -0.78 10.70 -5.83
N GLU A 39 -1.63 11.53 -6.43
CA GLU A 39 -1.83 12.94 -6.06
C GLU A 39 -2.87 13.12 -4.95
N GLN A 40 -3.62 12.08 -4.62
CA GLN A 40 -4.67 12.14 -3.61
C GLN A 40 -4.07 11.94 -2.22
N GLU A 41 -4.45 12.82 -1.29
CA GLU A 41 -4.07 12.67 0.12
C GLU A 41 -4.68 11.38 0.71
N LEU A 42 -3.83 10.58 1.35
CA LEU A 42 -4.24 9.33 1.99
C LEU A 42 -4.98 9.63 3.30
N SER A 43 -6.12 8.97 3.48
CA SER A 43 -6.82 8.93 4.77
C SER A 43 -7.33 7.53 5.05
N HIS A 44 -7.51 7.20 6.33
CA HIS A 44 -8.10 5.93 6.76
C HIS A 44 -9.43 5.64 6.05
N SER A 45 -10.26 6.67 5.87
CA SER A 45 -11.58 6.54 5.23
C SER A 45 -11.45 6.12 3.77
N ILE A 46 -10.62 6.84 2.99
CA ILE A 46 -10.41 6.58 1.56
C ILE A 46 -9.85 5.16 1.35
N ILE A 47 -8.84 4.78 2.14
CA ILE A 47 -8.19 3.47 2.02
C ILE A 47 -9.19 2.34 2.28
N LYS A 48 -9.93 2.40 3.40
CA LYS A 48 -10.90 1.36 3.76
C LYS A 48 -12.06 1.29 2.78
N GLN A 49 -12.59 2.45 2.36
CA GLN A 49 -13.69 2.52 1.41
C GLN A 49 -13.33 1.84 0.08
N ASN A 50 -12.17 2.19 -0.49
CA ASN A 50 -11.74 1.63 -1.78
C ASN A 50 -11.41 0.14 -1.68
N ALA A 51 -10.75 -0.30 -0.60
CA ALA A 51 -10.49 -1.72 -0.34
C ALA A 51 -11.79 -2.54 -0.22
N GLU A 52 -12.80 -2.00 0.46
CA GLU A 52 -14.09 -2.66 0.61
C GLU A 52 -14.84 -2.77 -0.73
N ILE A 53 -14.90 -1.68 -1.52
CA ILE A 53 -15.53 -1.66 -2.85
C ILE A 53 -14.91 -2.74 -3.75
N LEU A 54 -13.58 -2.79 -3.81
CA LEU A 54 -12.85 -3.75 -4.65
C LEU A 54 -13.00 -5.18 -4.14
N THR A 55 -12.98 -5.39 -2.82
CA THR A 55 -13.22 -6.71 -2.22
C THR A 55 -14.62 -7.21 -2.58
N LYS A 56 -15.66 -6.37 -2.46
CA LYS A 56 -17.04 -6.72 -2.81
C LYS A 56 -17.17 -7.05 -4.30
N LYS A 57 -16.53 -6.27 -5.18
CA LYS A 57 -16.53 -6.52 -6.64
C LYS A 57 -15.89 -7.86 -6.99
N ASN A 58 -14.73 -8.15 -6.41
CA ASN A 58 -13.96 -9.37 -6.73
C ASN A 58 -14.49 -10.64 -6.05
N LYS A 59 -15.24 -10.53 -4.95
CA LYS A 59 -15.98 -11.66 -4.34
C LYS A 59 -17.13 -12.16 -5.22
N LYS A 60 -17.73 -11.28 -6.03
CA LYS A 60 -18.86 -11.61 -6.91
C LYS A 60 -18.42 -12.16 -8.27
N ALA A 61 -17.17 -11.90 -8.68
CA ALA A 61 -16.60 -12.50 -9.89
C ALA A 61 -16.34 -13.99 -9.63
N LEU A 62 -16.88 -14.89 -10.45
CA LEU A 62 -16.60 -16.33 -10.36
C LEU A 62 -15.53 -16.73 -11.40
N PRO A 63 -14.46 -17.43 -10.99
CA PRO A 63 -14.04 -17.69 -9.61
C PRO A 63 -13.44 -16.42 -8.97
N ALA A 64 -13.77 -16.16 -7.71
CA ALA A 64 -13.13 -15.08 -6.97
C ALA A 64 -11.67 -15.47 -6.79
N SER A 65 -10.76 -14.76 -7.47
CA SER A 65 -9.35 -15.05 -7.34
C SER A 65 -8.91 -14.72 -5.91
N LEU A 66 -8.71 -15.76 -5.09
CA LEU A 66 -8.19 -15.62 -3.73
C LEU A 66 -6.89 -14.82 -3.71
N TYR A 67 -6.12 -14.91 -4.78
CA TYR A 67 -4.92 -14.11 -5.00
C TYR A 67 -5.24 -12.60 -5.08
N ILE A 68 -6.29 -12.20 -5.83
CA ILE A 68 -6.72 -10.79 -5.91
C ILE A 68 -7.19 -10.29 -4.54
N LEU A 69 -7.99 -11.07 -3.82
CA LEU A 69 -8.46 -10.68 -2.48
C LEU A 69 -7.28 -10.50 -1.50
N LYS A 70 -6.26 -11.35 -1.58
CA LYS A 70 -5.02 -11.19 -0.80
C LYS A 70 -4.28 -9.91 -1.20
N LYS A 71 -4.14 -9.62 -2.48
CA LYS A 71 -3.49 -8.40 -2.97
C LYS A 71 -4.20 -7.13 -2.49
N ILE A 72 -5.54 -7.10 -2.50
CA ILE A 72 -6.32 -5.97 -1.97
C ILE A 72 -6.04 -5.76 -0.48
N LYS A 73 -6.05 -6.84 0.32
CA LYS A 73 -5.78 -6.76 1.76
C LYS A 73 -4.34 -6.32 2.07
N SER A 74 -3.36 -6.80 1.29
CA SER A 74 -1.97 -6.36 1.41
C SER A 74 -1.83 -4.86 1.10
N ALA A 75 -2.49 -4.38 0.05
CA ALA A 75 -2.47 -2.96 -0.31
C ALA A 75 -3.08 -2.08 0.78
N GLU A 76 -4.22 -2.48 1.34
CA GLU A 76 -4.83 -1.82 2.51
C GLU A 76 -3.84 -1.73 3.67
N THR A 77 -3.17 -2.83 4.02
CA THR A 77 -2.21 -2.88 5.14
C THR A 77 -1.01 -1.96 4.90
N VAL A 78 -0.47 -1.93 3.67
CA VAL A 78 0.67 -1.06 3.32
C VAL A 78 0.31 0.41 3.46
N LEU A 79 -0.85 0.84 2.93
CA LEU A 79 -1.23 2.25 2.98
C LEU A 79 -1.64 2.70 4.38
N LEU A 80 -2.27 1.84 5.19
CA LEU A 80 -2.59 2.16 6.58
C LEU A 80 -1.32 2.42 7.42
N ARG A 81 -0.24 1.66 7.19
CA ARG A 81 1.05 1.89 7.87
C ARG A 81 1.78 3.15 7.43
N GLU A 82 1.53 3.66 6.23
CA GLU A 82 2.19 4.89 5.75
C GLU A 82 1.58 6.15 6.39
N ILE A 83 0.35 6.05 6.92
CA ILE A 83 -0.35 7.15 7.60
C ILE A 83 -0.41 7.02 9.12
N GLU A 84 0.16 5.94 9.69
CA GLU A 84 0.42 5.75 11.13
C GLU A 84 1.72 6.43 11.55
#